data_AF-A0A423GH91-F1
#
_entry.id   AF-A0A423GH91-F1
#
_cell.length_a   1.000
_cell.length_b   1.000
_cell.length_c   1.000
_cell.angle_alpha   90.00
_cell.angle_beta   90.00
_cell.angle_gamma   90.00
#
_symmetry.space_group_name_H-M   'P 1'
#
loop_
_entity.id
_entity.type
_entity.pdbx_description
1 polymer ?
#
loop_
_entity_poly.entity_id
_entity_poly.type
_entity_poly.pdbx_seq_one_letter_code
_entity_poly.pdbx_strand_id
1 'polypeptide(L)'
;MANLSRKKSVKLFVLTGCMIISLQSLAETLTGAALQSGEETAADLTRRYYDTALNCGSPTAPAFLCSGVVARTTYAGNFDPWDHSEFSRTTGAVSFSYLRADARFGAAPWGTNDAKHGYIFYPILQTPPGKAKPSVICYFPYDGATLYRSKPGAYGCRDSITQFVYPQSKPCNEQNIFTAKAWLAHFRKVAYGNPASCAWMVNDGLNEQATANFNAGLQVRKDVELEAGGADFNFKNHNELRIEAWPEKNPTPLPIQAFFWISGSNDLEAARTDQKKYFERTQGLVVPIVRVTLPPGPKEHFSFQYVSADQAINPVVPATAWGAPGVPKAYSSATGERLSIKNIYRDDYLAVQLPLSGLGAADTVSVQWRGRVPYSSPPVRYGDLPADKQVLIPRPEVVDSVGLTVPVSYTVKKGGVGETQTSAVLYLAVDPQALDLPAPGYSAGTVIIYSPAPAGSTLRVRAMGQSILDTGSQLVTAGQANRFVLDPAWVAQNRGRTVLINYSVFTNLSPQWLFSRVLRVSL
;
A
#
# COMPACT_ATOMS: atom_id res chain seq x y z
N MET A 1 23.78 66.29 53.86
CA MET A 1 24.37 65.26 52.98
C MET A 1 23.41 64.08 52.93
N ALA A 2 23.23 63.53 51.73
CA ALA A 2 22.20 62.56 51.36
C ALA A 2 22.22 61.29 52.23
N ASN A 3 21.04 60.73 52.51
CA ASN A 3 20.63 59.55 51.75
C ASN A 3 19.15 59.18 51.92
N LEU A 4 18.60 58.75 50.79
CA LEU A 4 17.24 58.31 50.54
C LEU A 4 16.86 57.07 51.36
N SER A 5 15.62 57.05 51.84
CA SER A 5 14.83 55.82 51.92
C SER A 5 13.36 56.17 51.72
N ARG A 6 12.75 55.61 50.67
CA ARG A 6 11.29 55.66 50.53
C ARG A 6 10.78 54.31 50.02
N LYS A 7 10.44 53.44 50.97
CA LYS A 7 9.44 52.40 50.78
C LYS A 7 8.09 53.07 50.54
N LYS A 8 7.36 52.64 49.50
CA LYS A 8 5.89 52.75 49.48
C LYS A 8 5.28 51.48 48.90
N SER A 9 4.61 50.76 49.79
CA SER A 9 3.61 49.74 49.50
C SER A 9 2.43 50.35 48.74
N VAL A 10 1.95 49.65 47.71
CA VAL A 10 0.69 49.96 47.04
C VAL A 10 -0.32 48.88 47.42
N LYS A 11 -1.47 49.34 47.94
CA LYS A 11 -2.62 48.54 48.34
C LYS A 11 -3.44 48.14 47.10
N LEU A 12 -3.88 46.89 47.14
CA LEU A 12 -4.73 46.16 46.22
C LEU A 12 -6.12 46.82 46.08
N PHE A 13 -6.55 47.09 44.85
CA PHE A 13 -7.95 47.35 44.50
C PHE A 13 -8.51 46.12 43.79
N VAL A 14 -9.55 45.52 44.37
CA VAL A 14 -10.30 44.41 43.78
C VAL A 14 -11.40 44.99 42.89
N LEU A 15 -11.36 44.66 41.61
CA LEU A 15 -12.44 44.88 40.66
C LEU A 15 -13.08 43.53 40.33
N THR A 16 -14.30 43.32 40.82
CA THR A 16 -15.20 42.23 40.44
C THR A 16 -15.70 42.43 39.01
N GLY A 17 -15.08 41.74 38.06
CA GLY A 17 -15.55 41.60 36.68
C GLY A 17 -16.26 40.26 36.50
N CYS A 18 -17.57 40.31 36.27
CA CYS A 18 -18.38 39.15 35.90
C CYS A 18 -18.05 38.74 34.46
N MET A 19 -17.18 37.74 34.27
CA MET A 19 -17.00 37.07 32.97
C MET A 19 -18.02 35.95 32.88
N ILE A 20 -19.12 36.20 32.16
CA ILE A 20 -19.91 35.14 31.55
C ILE A 20 -19.04 34.57 30.43
N ILE A 21 -18.27 33.52 30.75
CA ILE A 21 -17.57 32.72 29.74
C ILE A 21 -18.67 31.98 28.98
N SER A 22 -18.99 32.47 27.79
CA SER A 22 -19.75 31.74 26.79
C SER A 22 -19.17 30.33 26.65
N LEU A 23 -20.01 29.31 26.87
CA LEU A 23 -19.66 27.89 26.69
C LEU A 23 -19.38 27.50 25.21
N GLN A 24 -19.17 28.46 24.31
CA GLN A 24 -19.03 28.21 22.86
C GLN A 24 -17.58 28.11 22.35
N SER A 25 -16.54 28.02 23.20
CA SER A 25 -15.14 27.99 22.70
C SER A 25 -14.29 26.78 23.09
N LEU A 26 -14.89 25.61 23.33
CA LEU A 26 -14.14 24.36 23.57
C LEU A 26 -14.45 23.23 22.55
N ALA A 27 -15.11 23.56 21.43
CA ALA A 27 -15.46 22.59 20.40
C ALA A 27 -14.75 22.85 19.06
N GLU A 28 -13.50 23.32 19.08
CA GLU A 28 -12.69 23.48 17.86
C GLU A 28 -11.26 23.01 18.13
N THR A 29 -11.06 21.69 18.07
CA THR A 29 -9.90 21.01 17.45
C THR A 29 -9.97 19.51 17.78
N LEU A 30 -10.87 18.82 17.10
CA LEU A 30 -10.78 17.37 16.87
C LEU A 30 -11.42 17.13 15.50
N THR A 31 -10.83 17.70 14.45
CA THR A 31 -10.91 17.08 13.13
C THR A 31 -10.12 15.78 13.21
N GLY A 32 -10.75 14.78 13.83
CA GLY A 32 -10.26 13.41 13.78
C GLY A 32 -10.17 13.04 12.31
N ALA A 33 -8.94 12.79 11.83
CA ALA A 33 -8.76 12.08 10.58
C ALA A 33 -9.70 10.87 10.63
N ALA A 34 -10.67 10.80 9.71
CA ALA A 34 -11.61 9.70 9.69
C ALA A 34 -10.80 8.40 9.70
N LEU A 35 -10.98 7.59 10.74
CA LEU A 35 -10.41 6.25 10.77
C LEU A 35 -10.85 5.57 9.48
N GLN A 36 -9.86 5.13 8.70
CA GLN A 36 -10.09 4.44 7.45
C GLN A 36 -10.97 3.22 7.75
N SER A 37 -12.05 3.05 7.01
CA SER A 37 -12.90 1.87 7.19
C SER A 37 -12.14 0.59 6.84
N GLY A 38 -12.66 -0.56 7.24
CA GLY A 38 -11.97 -1.84 7.05
C GLY A 38 -11.75 -2.16 5.57
N GLU A 39 -12.73 -1.91 4.74
CA GLU A 39 -12.68 -2.14 3.30
C GLU A 39 -11.74 -1.15 2.60
N GLU A 40 -11.74 0.14 2.98
CA GLU A 40 -10.76 1.12 2.49
C GLU A 40 -9.35 0.66 2.87
N THR A 41 -9.16 0.14 4.07
CA THR A 41 -7.88 -0.38 4.54
C THR A 41 -7.41 -1.54 3.66
N ALA A 42 -8.29 -2.51 3.36
CA ALA A 42 -7.96 -3.62 2.46
C ALA A 42 -7.63 -3.15 1.03
N ALA A 43 -8.37 -2.17 0.51
CA ALA A 43 -8.10 -1.57 -0.80
C ALA A 43 -6.76 -0.82 -0.82
N ASP A 44 -6.44 -0.07 0.22
CA ASP A 44 -5.17 0.63 0.38
C ASP A 44 -3.97 -0.32 0.41
N LEU A 45 -4.08 -1.41 1.18
CA LEU A 45 -3.05 -2.45 1.24
C LEU A 45 -2.82 -3.08 -0.13
N THR A 46 -3.91 -3.37 -0.85
CA THR A 46 -3.85 -3.93 -2.20
C THR A 46 -3.18 -2.96 -3.17
N ARG A 47 -3.57 -1.68 -3.15
CA ARG A 47 -2.97 -0.63 -3.98
C ARG A 47 -1.46 -0.53 -3.74
N ARG A 48 -1.03 -0.46 -2.48
CA ARG A 48 0.40 -0.36 -2.12
C ARG A 48 1.19 -1.61 -2.43
N TYR A 49 0.62 -2.80 -2.26
CA TYR A 49 1.28 -4.05 -2.62
C TYR A 49 1.69 -4.08 -4.09
N TYR A 50 0.83 -3.58 -4.98
CA TYR A 50 1.11 -3.56 -6.41
C TYR A 50 1.86 -2.31 -6.91
N ASP A 51 2.10 -1.33 -6.04
CA ASP A 51 2.88 -0.15 -6.38
C ASP A 51 4.38 -0.46 -6.31
N THR A 52 4.98 -0.67 -7.47
CA THR A 52 6.40 -1.00 -7.65
C THR A 52 7.24 0.25 -7.98
N ALA A 53 6.83 1.43 -7.53
CA ALA A 53 7.63 2.64 -7.67
C ALA A 53 9.04 2.47 -7.07
N LEU A 54 10.03 3.11 -7.70
CA LEU A 54 11.42 3.10 -7.25
C LEU A 54 11.65 3.96 -5.99
N ASN A 55 10.83 4.98 -5.80
CA ASN A 55 10.89 5.91 -4.69
C ASN A 55 9.53 6.60 -4.51
N CYS A 56 9.38 7.37 -3.44
CA CYS A 56 8.15 8.08 -3.11
C CYS A 56 8.14 9.53 -3.63
N GLY A 57 8.54 9.72 -4.89
CA GLY A 57 8.55 11.02 -5.56
C GLY A 57 9.81 11.86 -5.34
N SER A 58 10.80 11.35 -4.60
CA SER A 58 12.11 11.99 -4.39
C SER A 58 13.22 10.94 -4.35
N PRO A 59 14.44 11.23 -4.86
CA PRO A 59 15.60 10.36 -4.71
C PRO A 59 15.96 10.02 -3.27
N THR A 60 15.59 10.86 -2.30
CA THR A 60 15.85 10.64 -0.86
C THR A 60 14.73 9.90 -0.12
N ALA A 61 13.68 9.46 -0.84
CA ALA A 61 12.50 8.85 -0.25
C ALA A 61 12.34 7.38 -0.71
N PRO A 62 12.94 6.40 -0.02
CA PRO A 62 12.84 4.98 -0.38
C PRO A 62 11.39 4.51 -0.51
N ALA A 63 11.13 3.56 -1.41
CA ALA A 63 9.76 3.13 -1.75
C ALA A 63 8.93 2.63 -0.55
N PHE A 64 9.55 2.03 0.48
CA PHE A 64 8.83 1.58 1.69
C PHE A 64 8.10 2.70 2.45
N LEU A 65 8.44 3.97 2.17
CA LEU A 65 7.80 5.12 2.78
C LEU A 65 6.35 5.35 2.28
N CYS A 66 5.98 4.82 1.11
CA CYS A 66 4.67 5.05 0.48
C CYS A 66 4.06 3.81 -0.19
N SER A 67 4.86 2.81 -0.54
CA SER A 67 4.43 1.59 -1.21
C SER A 67 4.79 0.34 -0.43
N GLY A 68 4.27 -0.80 -0.90
CA GLY A 68 4.35 -2.09 -0.21
C GLY A 68 3.56 -2.16 1.09
N VAL A 69 3.50 -3.36 1.65
CA VAL A 69 2.84 -3.66 2.92
C VAL A 69 3.89 -4.14 3.92
N VAL A 70 4.03 -3.39 5.02
CA VAL A 70 4.94 -3.73 6.13
C VAL A 70 4.12 -4.44 7.19
N ALA A 71 4.34 -5.74 7.37
CA ALA A 71 3.66 -6.45 8.45
C ALA A 71 4.54 -7.45 9.17
N ARG A 72 4.02 -7.84 10.34
CA ARG A 72 4.68 -8.68 11.30
C ARG A 72 3.69 -9.70 11.82
N THR A 73 4.13 -10.94 11.86
CA THR A 73 3.43 -12.00 12.56
C THR A 73 3.74 -12.00 14.05
N THR A 74 2.77 -12.46 14.83
CA THR A 74 2.86 -12.62 16.28
C THR A 74 2.36 -13.99 16.70
N TYR A 75 2.76 -14.43 17.89
CA TYR A 75 2.21 -15.63 18.49
C TYR A 75 0.94 -15.30 19.27
N ALA A 76 0.03 -16.27 19.37
CA ALA A 76 -1.10 -16.15 20.27
C ALA A 76 -0.61 -16.36 21.72
N GLY A 77 -1.09 -15.54 22.66
CA GLY A 77 -0.73 -15.70 24.06
C GLY A 77 -1.20 -14.59 24.98
N ASN A 78 -0.81 -14.72 26.25
CA ASN A 78 -1.09 -13.75 27.31
C ASN A 78 -0.05 -12.62 27.35
N PHE A 79 0.10 -11.93 26.23
CA PHE A 79 0.93 -10.73 26.09
C PHE A 79 0.29 -9.81 25.06
N ASP A 80 0.69 -8.55 25.03
CA ASP A 80 0.25 -7.61 24.00
C ASP A 80 1.13 -7.78 22.75
N PRO A 81 0.56 -8.00 21.54
CA PRO A 81 1.33 -8.41 20.35
C PRO A 81 2.36 -7.38 19.87
N TRP A 82 2.21 -6.11 20.27
CA TRP A 82 3.13 -5.01 19.99
C TRP A 82 4.23 -4.84 21.05
N ASP A 83 4.23 -5.62 22.13
CA ASP A 83 5.35 -5.64 23.08
C ASP A 83 6.52 -6.47 22.52
N HIS A 84 7.71 -6.21 23.06
CA HIS A 84 8.97 -6.70 22.54
C HIS A 84 9.34 -8.05 23.15
N SER A 85 9.94 -8.92 22.33
CA SER A 85 10.72 -10.05 22.86
C SER A 85 12.00 -9.55 23.53
N GLU A 86 12.64 -10.38 24.34
CA GLU A 86 13.96 -10.05 24.93
C GLU A 86 15.00 -9.69 23.86
N PHE A 87 14.98 -10.40 22.72
CA PHE A 87 15.83 -10.09 21.58
C PHE A 87 15.56 -8.69 21.01
N SER A 88 14.28 -8.32 20.85
CA SER A 88 13.91 -6.98 20.36
C SER A 88 14.30 -5.89 21.35
N ARG A 89 14.14 -6.11 22.67
CA ARG A 89 14.62 -5.18 23.72
C ARG A 89 16.13 -5.01 23.68
N THR A 90 16.87 -6.11 23.56
CA THR A 90 18.34 -6.10 23.53
C THR A 90 18.86 -5.34 22.31
N THR A 91 18.33 -5.64 21.14
CA THR A 91 18.81 -5.04 19.88
C THR A 91 18.25 -3.65 19.61
N GLY A 92 17.11 -3.30 20.19
CA GLY A 92 16.40 -2.04 19.94
C GLY A 92 15.61 -2.04 18.64
N ALA A 93 15.29 -3.20 18.05
CA ALA A 93 14.50 -3.30 16.83
C ALA A 93 13.62 -4.54 16.76
N VAL A 94 12.59 -4.46 15.94
CA VAL A 94 11.58 -5.48 15.70
C VAL A 94 11.62 -5.89 14.23
N SER A 95 11.48 -7.20 13.98
CA SER A 95 11.46 -7.75 12.62
C SER A 95 10.07 -7.60 12.00
N PHE A 96 10.06 -7.09 10.78
CA PHE A 96 8.91 -7.06 9.89
C PHE A 96 9.30 -7.67 8.56
N SER A 97 8.32 -7.90 7.72
CA SER A 97 8.56 -8.19 6.32
C SER A 97 7.82 -7.20 5.45
N TYR A 98 8.26 -7.16 4.20
CA TYR A 98 7.80 -6.20 3.19
C TYR A 98 7.17 -6.94 2.01
N LEU A 99 5.86 -6.79 1.83
CA LEU A 99 5.13 -7.38 0.71
C LEU A 99 5.04 -6.38 -0.45
N ARG A 100 5.51 -6.81 -1.62
CA ARG A 100 5.35 -6.08 -2.87
C ARG A 100 5.26 -7.03 -4.05
N ALA A 101 4.54 -6.64 -5.09
CA ALA A 101 4.21 -7.52 -6.22
C ALA A 101 5.42 -8.01 -7.05
N ASP A 102 6.57 -7.35 -6.94
CA ASP A 102 7.84 -7.69 -7.59
C ASP A 102 8.89 -8.27 -6.60
N ALA A 103 8.50 -8.56 -5.36
CA ALA A 103 9.35 -9.11 -4.31
C ALA A 103 8.64 -10.25 -3.55
N ARG A 104 7.92 -11.10 -4.29
CA ARG A 104 7.01 -12.14 -3.77
C ARG A 104 7.73 -13.22 -2.96
N PHE A 105 7.03 -13.74 -1.97
CA PHE A 105 7.36 -14.96 -1.23
C PHE A 105 6.07 -15.62 -0.74
N GLY A 106 6.15 -16.90 -0.37
CA GLY A 106 5.01 -17.68 0.13
C GLY A 106 4.89 -17.59 1.65
N ALA A 107 5.31 -18.64 2.34
CA ALA A 107 4.85 -18.92 3.71
C ALA A 107 5.84 -18.65 4.86
N ALA A 108 7.16 -18.63 4.66
CA ALA A 108 8.11 -18.46 5.78
C ALA A 108 8.61 -17.00 5.84
N PRO A 109 8.55 -16.28 7.00
CA PRO A 109 8.09 -16.72 8.30
C PRO A 109 6.67 -16.18 8.58
N TRP A 110 5.96 -15.64 7.56
CA TRP A 110 4.61 -15.08 7.69
C TRP A 110 3.60 -16.13 8.14
N GLY A 111 3.98 -17.38 8.04
CA GLY A 111 3.41 -18.45 8.79
C GLY A 111 4.41 -19.57 8.98
N THR A 112 5.18 -19.51 10.07
CA THR A 112 5.55 -20.77 10.74
C THR A 112 4.26 -21.51 11.13
N ASN A 113 4.33 -22.78 11.53
CA ASN A 113 3.12 -23.54 11.91
C ASN A 113 2.33 -22.85 13.05
N ASP A 114 2.97 -21.95 13.80
CA ASP A 114 2.48 -21.45 15.09
C ASP A 114 2.14 -19.94 15.12
N ALA A 115 2.36 -19.20 14.01
CA ALA A 115 2.08 -17.75 13.94
C ALA A 115 1.49 -17.34 12.58
N LYS A 116 0.15 -17.37 12.44
CA LYS A 116 -0.59 -17.05 11.20
C LYS A 116 -1.45 -15.78 11.32
N HIS A 117 -1.23 -14.97 12.34
CA HIS A 117 -1.84 -13.64 12.52
C HIS A 117 -0.78 -12.61 12.94
N GLY A 118 -1.18 -11.34 12.96
CA GLY A 118 -0.37 -10.25 13.47
C GLY A 118 -0.92 -8.90 13.07
N TYR A 119 -0.04 -7.94 12.78
CA TYR A 119 -0.44 -6.57 12.47
C TYR A 119 0.40 -5.93 11.36
N ILE A 120 -0.22 -4.95 10.71
CA ILE A 120 0.29 -4.16 9.58
C ILE A 120 0.47 -2.72 10.04
N PHE A 121 1.61 -2.12 9.69
CA PHE A 121 1.83 -0.69 9.90
C PHE A 121 1.40 0.15 8.68
N TYR A 122 0.91 1.36 8.95
CA TYR A 122 0.83 2.40 7.94
C TYR A 122 2.21 2.65 7.34
N PRO A 123 2.30 3.00 6.04
CA PRO A 123 3.56 3.46 5.47
C PRO A 123 3.87 4.84 6.07
N ILE A 124 5.15 5.16 6.24
CA ILE A 124 5.60 6.31 7.03
C ILE A 124 5.00 7.64 6.52
N LEU A 125 4.89 7.83 5.20
CA LEU A 125 4.33 9.06 4.61
C LEU A 125 2.80 9.15 4.64
N GLN A 126 2.10 8.05 4.97
CA GLN A 126 0.63 8.03 5.12
C GLN A 126 0.22 7.74 6.56
N THR A 127 1.16 7.83 7.49
CA THR A 127 0.91 7.65 8.92
C THR A 127 -0.04 8.74 9.44
N PRO A 128 -1.18 8.39 10.07
CA PRO A 128 -2.13 9.38 10.57
C PRO A 128 -1.53 10.37 11.58
N PRO A 129 -2.07 11.59 11.68
CA PRO A 129 -1.64 12.55 12.70
C PRO A 129 -1.68 11.95 14.12
N GLY A 130 -0.67 12.26 14.94
CA GLY A 130 -0.57 11.76 16.31
C GLY A 130 -0.01 10.34 16.45
N LYS A 131 0.25 9.63 15.34
CA LYS A 131 0.94 8.33 15.35
C LYS A 131 2.45 8.50 15.20
N ALA A 132 3.20 7.64 15.88
CA ALA A 132 4.65 7.53 15.76
C ALA A 132 5.05 6.99 14.38
N LYS A 133 6.29 7.29 13.98
CA LYS A 133 6.90 6.86 12.73
C LYS A 133 8.20 6.10 13.03
N PRO A 134 8.14 4.85 13.53
CA PRO A 134 9.34 4.09 13.84
C PRO A 134 10.24 3.96 12.60
N SER A 135 11.53 4.24 12.75
CA SER A 135 12.46 4.26 11.61
C SER A 135 12.72 2.85 11.09
N VAL A 136 12.75 2.69 9.77
CA VAL A 136 13.24 1.47 9.12
C VAL A 136 14.78 1.58 9.07
N ILE A 137 15.48 0.67 9.75
CA ILE A 137 16.92 0.77 9.97
C ILE A 137 17.71 0.04 8.87
N CYS A 138 17.32 -1.20 8.58
CA CYS A 138 17.95 -2.01 7.54
C CYS A 138 16.98 -3.01 6.89
N TYR A 139 17.38 -3.48 5.71
CA TYR A 139 16.67 -4.45 4.89
C TYR A 139 17.58 -5.62 4.49
N PHE A 140 17.04 -6.83 4.60
CA PHE A 140 17.60 -8.06 4.05
C PHE A 140 16.65 -8.60 2.96
N PRO A 141 17.14 -8.91 1.74
CA PRO A 141 16.31 -9.48 0.68
C PRO A 141 15.78 -10.88 1.00
N TYR A 142 16.52 -11.60 1.84
CA TYR A 142 16.14 -12.88 2.42
C TYR A 142 16.11 -12.77 3.95
N ASP A 143 15.68 -13.82 4.66
CA ASP A 143 15.82 -13.94 6.12
C ASP A 143 17.25 -13.55 6.56
N GLY A 144 17.37 -12.52 7.40
CA GLY A 144 18.64 -12.02 7.88
C GLY A 144 19.29 -12.91 8.94
N ALA A 145 18.57 -13.95 9.40
CA ALA A 145 18.87 -14.76 10.57
C ALA A 145 19.18 -13.88 11.78
N THR A 146 18.34 -12.85 11.98
CA THR A 146 18.65 -11.72 12.87
C THR A 146 18.78 -12.13 14.32
N LEU A 147 18.18 -13.25 14.72
CA LEU A 147 18.35 -13.83 16.06
C LEU A 147 19.84 -14.08 16.43
N TYR A 148 20.72 -14.23 15.44
CA TYR A 148 22.17 -14.38 15.66
C TYR A 148 22.94 -13.05 15.74
N ARG A 149 22.26 -11.91 15.53
CA ARG A 149 22.81 -10.54 15.46
C ARG A 149 22.46 -9.75 16.72
N SER A 150 22.80 -10.27 17.88
CA SER A 150 22.32 -9.80 19.19
C SER A 150 23.07 -8.61 19.80
N LYS A 151 23.97 -7.95 19.05
CA LYS A 151 24.75 -6.82 19.56
C LYS A 151 23.82 -5.72 20.09
N PRO A 152 23.92 -5.32 21.38
CA PRO A 152 23.02 -4.32 21.97
C PRO A 152 23.04 -3.00 21.20
N GLY A 153 21.85 -2.43 20.97
CA GLY A 153 21.68 -1.17 20.24
C GLY A 153 22.12 -1.20 18.77
N ALA A 154 22.44 -2.37 18.21
CA ALA A 154 22.84 -2.52 16.81
C ALA A 154 21.68 -2.96 15.88
N TYR A 155 20.45 -2.97 16.42
CA TYR A 155 19.20 -3.20 15.69
C TYR A 155 19.08 -4.55 14.97
N GLY A 156 20.00 -5.49 15.21
CA GLY A 156 20.10 -6.73 14.41
C GLY A 156 20.54 -6.49 12.96
N CYS A 157 21.10 -5.31 12.66
CA CYS A 157 21.52 -4.91 11.32
C CYS A 157 23.02 -5.08 11.07
N ARG A 158 23.75 -5.57 12.08
CA ARG A 158 25.20 -5.79 12.04
C ARG A 158 25.53 -7.28 12.01
N ASP A 159 26.78 -7.59 12.19
CA ASP A 159 27.34 -8.94 12.16
C ASP A 159 26.56 -9.96 13.02
N SER A 160 26.46 -11.17 12.49
CA SER A 160 26.04 -12.38 13.20
C SER A 160 27.19 -12.85 14.10
N ILE A 161 26.94 -12.89 15.40
CA ILE A 161 27.96 -13.01 16.46
C ILE A 161 27.71 -14.11 17.49
N THR A 162 26.58 -14.82 17.42
CA THR A 162 26.27 -15.88 18.39
C THR A 162 26.53 -17.28 17.82
N GLN A 163 25.51 -17.97 17.32
CA GLN A 163 25.63 -19.38 16.87
C GLN A 163 26.39 -19.51 15.55
N PHE A 164 26.08 -18.64 14.57
CA PHE A 164 26.73 -18.62 13.27
C PHE A 164 27.58 -17.36 13.15
N VAL A 165 28.81 -17.40 13.66
CA VAL A 165 29.71 -16.23 13.69
C VAL A 165 30.30 -15.99 12.30
N TYR A 166 29.89 -14.89 11.67
CA TYR A 166 30.35 -14.52 10.33
C TYR A 166 30.82 -13.06 10.31
N PRO A 167 32.12 -12.78 10.47
CA PRO A 167 32.66 -11.41 10.42
C PRO A 167 32.33 -10.65 9.13
N GLN A 168 32.06 -11.36 8.04
CA GLN A 168 31.66 -10.82 6.74
C GLN A 168 30.15 -10.51 6.63
N SER A 169 29.39 -10.62 7.71
CA SER A 169 27.95 -10.28 7.75
C SER A 169 27.68 -8.84 8.22
N LYS A 170 28.74 -8.01 8.30
CA LYS A 170 28.65 -6.55 8.55
C LYS A 170 27.77 -5.85 7.49
N PRO A 171 27.28 -4.62 7.75
CA PRO A 171 26.49 -3.88 6.77
C PRO A 171 27.14 -3.82 5.38
N CYS A 172 26.33 -3.91 4.32
CA CYS A 172 26.83 -4.05 2.95
C CYS A 172 27.73 -2.88 2.51
N ASN A 173 27.36 -1.65 2.89
CA ASN A 173 28.14 -0.44 2.58
C ASN A 173 29.55 -0.46 3.21
N GLU A 174 29.72 -1.09 4.39
CA GLU A 174 31.03 -1.26 5.03
C GLU A 174 31.93 -2.27 4.30
N GLN A 175 31.36 -3.03 3.38
CA GLN A 175 32.03 -4.07 2.60
C GLN A 175 32.11 -3.73 1.11
N ASN A 176 31.81 -2.49 0.72
CA ASN A 176 31.73 -2.04 -0.67
C ASN A 176 30.72 -2.83 -1.53
N ILE A 177 29.64 -3.33 -0.92
CA ILE A 177 28.56 -4.05 -1.61
C ILE A 177 27.39 -3.08 -1.83
N PHE A 178 27.27 -2.58 -3.06
CA PHE A 178 26.26 -1.58 -3.44
C PHE A 178 25.24 -2.07 -4.49
N THR A 179 25.42 -3.29 -5.01
CA THR A 179 24.57 -3.83 -6.09
C THR A 179 24.01 -5.20 -5.73
N ALA A 180 22.87 -5.55 -6.33
CA ALA A 180 22.26 -6.87 -6.20
C ALA A 180 23.23 -8.00 -6.58
N LYS A 181 23.95 -7.85 -7.70
CA LYS A 181 24.95 -8.82 -8.17
C LYS A 181 26.09 -9.03 -7.17
N ALA A 182 26.63 -7.94 -6.61
CA ALA A 182 27.68 -8.04 -5.58
C ALA A 182 27.16 -8.72 -4.31
N TRP A 183 25.92 -8.42 -3.91
CA TRP A 183 25.28 -9.06 -2.78
C TRP A 183 25.05 -10.56 -2.99
N LEU A 184 24.57 -10.97 -4.18
CA LEU A 184 24.39 -12.38 -4.53
C LEU A 184 25.72 -13.14 -4.55
N ALA A 185 26.77 -12.54 -5.12
CA ALA A 185 28.11 -13.10 -5.08
C ALA A 185 28.61 -13.28 -3.64
N HIS A 186 28.29 -12.36 -2.73
CA HIS A 186 28.59 -12.45 -1.30
C HIS A 186 27.78 -13.55 -0.59
N PHE A 187 26.46 -13.54 -0.76
CA PHE A 187 25.53 -14.48 -0.13
C PHE A 187 25.85 -15.94 -0.47
N ARG A 188 26.30 -16.20 -1.70
CA ARG A 188 26.63 -17.55 -2.20
C ARG A 188 28.04 -18.03 -1.85
N LYS A 189 28.86 -17.23 -1.16
CA LYS A 189 30.21 -17.67 -0.73
C LYS A 189 30.19 -18.81 0.28
N VAL A 190 29.08 -18.97 1.00
CA VAL A 190 28.91 -20.00 2.02
C VAL A 190 27.63 -20.79 1.75
N ALA A 191 27.59 -22.04 2.23
CA ALA A 191 26.41 -22.90 2.07
C ALA A 191 25.18 -22.39 2.82
N TYR A 192 25.37 -21.76 3.99
CA TYR A 192 24.28 -21.16 4.77
C TYR A 192 24.38 -19.63 4.75
N GLY A 193 23.85 -19.04 3.68
CA GLY A 193 23.99 -17.61 3.36
C GLY A 193 23.28 -16.66 4.32
N ASN A 194 22.17 -17.05 4.95
CA ASN A 194 21.32 -16.16 5.77
C ASN A 194 22.11 -15.46 6.89
N PRO A 195 22.78 -16.17 7.81
CA PRO A 195 23.60 -15.51 8.85
C PRO A 195 24.89 -14.87 8.30
N ALA A 196 25.39 -15.29 7.14
CA ALA A 196 26.58 -14.69 6.51
C ALA A 196 26.27 -13.45 5.66
N SER A 197 24.98 -13.20 5.37
CA SER A 197 24.53 -12.10 4.53
C SER A 197 24.81 -10.74 5.17
N CYS A 198 24.90 -9.70 4.36
CA CYS A 198 24.97 -8.32 4.83
C CYS A 198 23.60 -7.65 4.73
N ALA A 199 23.31 -6.75 5.68
CA ALA A 199 22.12 -5.88 5.64
C ALA A 199 22.40 -4.63 4.80
N TRP A 200 21.41 -4.18 4.04
CA TRP A 200 21.42 -2.83 3.49
C TRP A 200 20.86 -1.85 4.52
N MET A 201 21.67 -0.88 4.91
CA MET A 201 21.22 0.20 5.79
C MET A 201 20.33 1.16 5.01
N VAL A 202 19.20 1.57 5.60
CA VAL A 202 18.20 2.43 4.93
C VAL A 202 17.69 3.56 5.83
N ASN A 203 18.45 3.88 6.89
CA ASN A 203 18.12 5.00 7.78
C ASN A 203 18.28 6.36 7.08
N ASP A 204 17.58 7.36 7.59
CA ASP A 204 17.47 8.70 7.01
C ASP A 204 18.84 9.39 6.81
N GLY A 205 19.83 9.10 7.66
CA GLY A 205 21.17 9.68 7.57
C GLY A 205 21.92 9.37 6.27
N LEU A 206 21.44 8.40 5.49
CA LEU A 206 22.02 8.01 4.21
C LEU A 206 21.48 8.78 3.00
N ASN A 207 20.44 9.61 3.15
CA ASN A 207 19.81 10.36 2.05
C ASN A 207 19.53 9.46 0.83
N GLU A 208 19.95 9.87 -0.37
CA GLU A 208 19.74 9.11 -1.62
C GLU A 208 20.33 7.70 -1.58
N GLN A 209 21.38 7.47 -0.77
CA GLN A 209 21.98 6.16 -0.62
C GLN A 209 21.02 5.17 0.07
N ALA A 210 20.11 5.62 0.93
CA ALA A 210 19.06 4.75 1.50
C ALA A 210 18.14 4.20 0.39
N THR A 211 17.74 5.06 -0.56
CA THR A 211 16.91 4.68 -1.70
C THR A 211 17.65 3.71 -2.61
N ALA A 212 18.92 4.00 -2.93
CA ALA A 212 19.76 3.12 -3.73
C ALA A 212 19.94 1.75 -3.07
N ASN A 213 20.22 1.72 -1.76
CA ASN A 213 20.37 0.51 -0.96
C ASN A 213 19.09 -0.34 -0.96
N PHE A 214 17.93 0.28 -0.70
CA PHE A 214 16.65 -0.43 -0.69
C PHE A 214 16.32 -1.03 -2.07
N ASN A 215 16.52 -0.24 -3.14
CA ASN A 215 16.30 -0.70 -4.51
C ASN A 215 17.26 -1.83 -4.91
N ALA A 216 18.53 -1.78 -4.49
CA ALA A 216 19.47 -2.88 -4.71
C ALA A 216 18.99 -4.18 -4.02
N GLY A 217 18.42 -4.08 -2.82
CA GLY A 217 17.84 -5.22 -2.13
C GLY A 217 16.63 -5.83 -2.82
N LEU A 218 15.73 -5.00 -3.34
CA LEU A 218 14.59 -5.47 -4.14
C LEU A 218 15.06 -6.12 -5.44
N GLN A 219 16.11 -5.55 -6.07
CA GLN A 219 16.69 -6.08 -7.29
C GLN A 219 17.33 -7.47 -7.11
N VAL A 220 17.84 -7.83 -5.91
CA VAL A 220 18.32 -9.20 -5.62
C VAL A 220 17.26 -10.24 -5.95
N ARG A 221 16.03 -10.02 -5.48
CA ARG A 221 14.94 -10.99 -5.69
C ARG A 221 14.57 -11.07 -7.16
N LYS A 222 14.54 -9.93 -7.86
CA LYS A 222 14.28 -9.88 -9.31
C LYS A 222 15.36 -10.62 -10.12
N ASP A 223 16.63 -10.44 -9.78
CA ASP A 223 17.74 -11.13 -10.44
C ASP A 223 17.64 -12.64 -10.22
N VAL A 224 17.37 -13.08 -8.99
CA VAL A 224 17.20 -14.50 -8.67
C VAL A 224 15.98 -15.10 -9.35
N GLU A 225 14.86 -14.37 -9.47
CA GLU A 225 13.66 -14.87 -10.13
C GLU A 225 13.91 -15.29 -11.59
N LEU A 226 14.89 -14.64 -12.25
CA LEU A 226 15.28 -14.94 -13.63
C LEU A 226 16.21 -16.17 -13.77
N GLU A 227 16.77 -16.67 -12.66
CA GLU A 227 17.62 -17.86 -12.67
C GLU A 227 16.79 -19.15 -12.71
N ALA A 228 17.38 -20.23 -13.24
CA ALA A 228 16.74 -21.54 -13.24
C ALA A 228 16.44 -22.01 -11.80
N GLY A 229 15.16 -22.25 -11.49
CA GLY A 229 14.69 -22.61 -10.14
C GLY A 229 14.66 -21.44 -9.15
N GLY A 230 15.02 -20.23 -9.57
CA GLY A 230 15.13 -19.08 -8.68
C GLY A 230 13.79 -18.50 -8.23
N ALA A 231 12.73 -18.63 -9.05
CA ALA A 231 11.36 -18.29 -8.62
C ALA A 231 10.91 -19.13 -7.41
N ASP A 232 11.18 -20.44 -7.42
CA ASP A 232 10.88 -21.33 -6.29
C ASP A 232 11.75 -21.01 -5.07
N PHE A 233 13.03 -20.69 -5.29
CA PHE A 233 13.93 -20.26 -4.23
C PHE A 233 13.41 -18.98 -3.55
N ASN A 234 13.07 -17.94 -4.32
CA ASN A 234 12.43 -16.73 -3.80
C ASN A 234 11.16 -17.06 -3.03
N PHE A 235 10.31 -17.91 -3.61
CA PHE A 235 9.02 -18.23 -3.02
C PHE A 235 9.15 -18.90 -1.64
N LYS A 236 10.19 -19.71 -1.43
CA LYS A 236 10.48 -20.37 -0.15
C LYS A 236 11.14 -19.46 0.90
N ASN A 237 11.64 -18.29 0.51
CA ASN A 237 12.43 -17.41 1.38
C ASN A 237 11.82 -16.00 1.46
N HIS A 238 11.39 -15.57 2.64
CA HIS A 238 10.98 -14.19 2.91
C HIS A 238 12.13 -13.21 2.90
N ASN A 239 11.78 -11.93 2.86
CA ASN A 239 12.65 -10.81 3.24
C ASN A 239 12.44 -10.38 4.70
N GLU A 240 13.34 -9.54 5.20
CA GLU A 240 13.27 -9.02 6.57
C GLU A 240 13.64 -7.53 6.63
N LEU A 241 12.80 -6.75 7.29
CA LEU A 241 13.04 -5.37 7.72
C LEU A 241 13.33 -5.35 9.22
N ARG A 242 14.25 -4.50 9.64
CA ARG A 242 14.46 -4.18 11.05
C ARG A 242 13.99 -2.76 11.30
N ILE A 243 12.91 -2.64 12.07
CA ILE A 243 12.26 -1.39 12.42
C ILE A 243 12.60 -1.05 13.87
N GLU A 244 12.92 0.20 14.14
CA GLU A 244 13.24 0.69 15.47
C GLU A 244 12.15 0.32 16.50
N ALA A 245 12.58 -0.15 17.66
CA ALA A 245 11.69 -0.49 18.76
C ALA A 245 11.02 0.78 19.32
N TRP A 246 9.78 0.64 19.74
CA TRP A 246 8.96 1.70 20.32
C TRP A 246 8.74 1.48 21.83
N PRO A 247 8.25 2.50 22.57
CA PRO A 247 7.82 2.31 23.95
C PRO A 247 6.72 1.24 24.07
N GLU A 248 6.94 0.23 24.91
CA GLU A 248 5.98 -0.85 25.17
C GLU A 248 4.76 -0.37 25.97
N LYS A 249 3.74 -1.24 26.11
CA LYS A 249 2.54 -1.06 26.96
C LYS A 249 1.57 0.04 26.56
N ASN A 250 1.97 1.03 25.76
CA ASN A 250 1.06 2.03 25.18
C ASN A 250 0.99 1.88 23.65
N PRO A 251 -0.05 1.21 23.12
CA PRO A 251 -0.21 1.06 21.67
C PRO A 251 -0.80 2.28 20.97
N THR A 252 -1.29 3.29 21.70
CA THR A 252 -1.92 4.49 21.14
C THR A 252 -1.06 5.20 20.07
N PRO A 253 0.24 5.46 20.29
CA PRO A 253 1.09 6.06 19.27
C PRO A 253 1.45 5.10 18.13
N LEU A 254 1.23 3.80 18.22
CA LEU A 254 1.69 2.88 17.18
C LEU A 254 0.89 3.05 15.89
N PRO A 255 1.56 3.10 14.72
CA PRO A 255 0.91 3.29 13.43
C PRO A 255 0.29 1.97 12.92
N ILE A 256 -0.39 1.21 13.79
CA ILE A 256 -1.09 0.00 13.39
C ILE A 256 -2.27 0.40 12.50
N GLN A 257 -2.24 -0.06 11.26
CA GLN A 257 -3.29 0.15 10.27
C GLN A 257 -4.32 -0.97 10.26
N ALA A 258 -3.88 -2.21 10.46
CA ALA A 258 -4.76 -3.37 10.49
C ALA A 258 -4.14 -4.48 11.35
N PHE A 259 -5.00 -5.26 11.99
CA PHE A 259 -4.66 -6.64 12.36
C PHE A 259 -4.91 -7.54 11.16
N PHE A 260 -4.28 -8.71 11.12
CA PHE A 260 -4.53 -9.66 10.06
C PHE A 260 -4.47 -11.10 10.54
N TRP A 261 -5.11 -11.98 9.78
CA TRP A 261 -4.94 -13.43 9.85
C TRP A 261 -4.78 -14.00 8.44
N ILE A 262 -4.10 -15.13 8.32
CA ILE A 262 -3.86 -15.78 7.03
C ILE A 262 -5.03 -16.71 6.70
N SER A 263 -5.68 -16.48 5.56
CA SER A 263 -6.78 -17.30 5.05
C SER A 263 -6.41 -18.79 4.99
N GLY A 264 -7.28 -19.64 5.52
CA GLY A 264 -7.03 -21.09 5.64
C GLY A 264 -6.29 -21.51 6.91
N SER A 265 -5.91 -20.57 7.79
CA SER A 265 -5.44 -20.87 9.15
C SER A 265 -6.58 -20.84 10.18
N ASN A 266 -6.29 -21.29 11.41
CA ASN A 266 -7.21 -21.24 12.55
C ASN A 266 -7.00 -19.98 13.43
N ASP A 267 -6.25 -18.98 12.95
CA ASP A 267 -5.79 -17.84 13.76
C ASP A 267 -6.74 -16.64 13.75
N LEU A 268 -7.93 -16.75 13.17
CA LEU A 268 -8.93 -15.67 13.19
C LEU A 268 -9.26 -15.24 14.63
N GLU A 269 -9.39 -16.19 15.57
CA GLU A 269 -9.65 -15.86 16.98
C GLU A 269 -8.47 -15.15 17.65
N ALA A 270 -7.23 -15.44 17.25
CA ALA A 270 -6.07 -14.73 17.74
C ALA A 270 -6.05 -13.27 17.25
N ALA A 271 -6.34 -13.04 15.96
CA ALA A 271 -6.49 -11.69 15.42
C ALA A 271 -7.64 -10.89 16.07
N ARG A 272 -8.77 -11.56 16.37
CA ARG A 272 -9.89 -11.00 17.14
C ARG A 272 -9.48 -10.62 18.56
N THR A 273 -8.67 -11.44 19.21
CA THR A 273 -8.14 -11.17 20.55
C THR A 273 -7.22 -9.94 20.53
N ASP A 274 -6.33 -9.84 19.54
CA ASP A 274 -5.43 -8.70 19.39
C ASP A 274 -6.19 -7.41 19.10
N GLN A 275 -7.22 -7.45 18.26
CA GLN A 275 -8.11 -6.32 18.01
C GLN A 275 -8.80 -5.82 19.30
N LYS A 276 -9.34 -6.75 20.12
CA LYS A 276 -9.96 -6.41 21.41
C LYS A 276 -8.96 -5.77 22.37
N LYS A 277 -7.78 -6.39 22.55
CA LYS A 277 -6.71 -5.84 23.38
C LYS A 277 -6.35 -4.42 22.96
N TYR A 278 -6.19 -4.18 21.65
CA TYR A 278 -5.84 -2.85 21.15
C TYR A 278 -6.95 -1.83 21.45
N PHE A 279 -8.21 -2.17 21.21
CA PHE A 279 -9.35 -1.33 21.54
C PHE A 279 -9.39 -0.96 23.03
N GLU A 280 -9.20 -1.93 23.92
CA GLU A 280 -9.18 -1.73 25.37
C GLU A 280 -7.99 -0.86 25.81
N ARG A 281 -6.78 -1.13 25.31
CA ARG A 281 -5.54 -0.44 25.69
C ARG A 281 -5.48 0.99 25.20
N THR A 282 -6.15 1.28 24.09
CA THR A 282 -6.25 2.62 23.50
C THR A 282 -7.50 3.38 23.94
N GLN A 283 -8.33 2.77 24.81
CA GLN A 283 -9.59 3.34 25.28
C GLN A 283 -10.57 3.70 24.14
N GLY A 284 -10.56 2.92 23.07
CA GLY A 284 -11.58 3.01 22.02
C GLY A 284 -11.11 3.16 20.58
N LEU A 285 -9.80 3.14 20.28
CA LEU A 285 -9.35 3.15 18.89
C LEU A 285 -9.67 1.80 18.23
N VAL A 286 -10.45 1.84 17.15
CA VAL A 286 -10.79 0.65 16.37
C VAL A 286 -9.86 0.55 15.17
N VAL A 287 -9.27 -0.62 14.99
CA VAL A 287 -8.43 -0.99 13.84
C VAL A 287 -9.00 -2.26 13.21
N PRO A 288 -9.20 -2.32 11.88
CA PRO A 288 -9.83 -3.47 11.24
C PRO A 288 -8.94 -4.72 11.26
N ILE A 289 -9.57 -5.88 11.19
CA ILE A 289 -8.94 -7.15 10.83
C ILE A 289 -9.07 -7.32 9.31
N VAL A 290 -7.94 -7.56 8.65
CA VAL A 290 -7.84 -7.86 7.22
C VAL A 290 -7.47 -9.33 7.05
N ARG A 291 -8.26 -10.06 6.27
CA ARG A 291 -7.94 -11.42 5.83
C ARG A 291 -6.88 -11.35 4.73
N VAL A 292 -5.73 -11.97 4.98
CA VAL A 292 -4.60 -12.04 4.03
C VAL A 292 -4.58 -13.42 3.40
N THR A 293 -4.64 -13.50 2.06
CA THR A 293 -4.42 -14.76 1.34
C THR A 293 -3.01 -14.76 0.78
N LEU A 294 -2.22 -15.79 1.11
CA LEU A 294 -0.89 -15.97 0.53
C LEU A 294 -0.99 -16.30 -0.97
N PRO A 295 0.03 -15.97 -1.78
CA PRO A 295 0.08 -16.43 -3.16
C PRO A 295 0.08 -17.96 -3.21
N PRO A 296 -0.74 -18.61 -4.05
CA PRO A 296 -0.72 -20.07 -4.22
C PRO A 296 0.51 -20.58 -4.99
N GLY A 297 1.28 -19.71 -5.63
CA GLY A 297 2.49 -20.06 -6.37
C GLY A 297 3.44 -18.87 -6.58
N PRO A 298 4.67 -19.11 -7.09
CA PRO A 298 5.69 -18.07 -7.25
C PRO A 298 5.29 -16.90 -8.17
N LYS A 299 4.35 -17.12 -9.08
CA LYS A 299 3.88 -16.11 -10.04
C LYS A 299 2.60 -15.40 -9.59
N GLU A 300 2.02 -15.82 -8.46
CA GLU A 300 0.72 -15.37 -8.02
C GLU A 300 0.88 -14.28 -6.94
N HIS A 301 -0.22 -13.72 -6.45
CA HIS A 301 -0.17 -12.53 -5.60
C HIS A 301 -0.88 -12.70 -4.26
N PHE A 302 -0.42 -11.94 -3.26
CA PHE A 302 -1.16 -11.72 -2.03
C PHE A 302 -2.48 -11.03 -2.33
N SER A 303 -3.53 -11.35 -1.58
CA SER A 303 -4.76 -10.56 -1.56
C SER A 303 -5.15 -10.17 -0.14
N PHE A 304 -5.76 -8.99 -0.04
CA PHE A 304 -6.17 -8.37 1.21
C PHE A 304 -7.68 -8.14 1.14
N GLN A 305 -8.42 -8.69 2.10
CA GLN A 305 -9.87 -8.62 2.10
C GLN A 305 -10.37 -8.20 3.48
N TYR A 306 -11.27 -7.25 3.53
CA TYR A 306 -12.05 -7.00 4.74
C TYR A 306 -13.32 -7.85 4.70
N VAL A 307 -13.60 -8.49 5.81
CA VAL A 307 -14.83 -9.25 6.02
C VAL A 307 -15.41 -8.79 7.34
N SER A 308 -16.63 -8.25 7.31
CA SER A 308 -17.30 -7.73 8.51
C SER A 308 -17.46 -8.82 9.58
N ALA A 309 -17.75 -10.04 9.15
CA ALA A 309 -17.84 -11.20 10.04
C ALA A 309 -16.50 -11.56 10.71
N ASP A 310 -15.34 -11.15 10.17
CA ASP A 310 -14.04 -11.45 10.80
C ASP A 310 -13.79 -10.53 12.02
N GLN A 311 -14.49 -9.40 12.14
CA GLN A 311 -14.27 -8.42 13.20
C GLN A 311 -14.78 -8.88 14.57
N ALA A 312 -14.03 -8.58 15.62
CA ALA A 312 -14.49 -8.64 17.01
C ALA A 312 -15.06 -7.30 17.50
N ILE A 313 -14.51 -6.20 17.00
CA ILE A 313 -14.98 -4.83 17.25
C ILE A 313 -15.27 -4.20 15.89
N ASN A 314 -16.53 -3.81 15.66
CA ASN A 314 -16.91 -3.18 14.39
C ASN A 314 -16.26 -1.79 14.28
N PRO A 315 -15.57 -1.47 13.17
CA PRO A 315 -15.06 -0.12 12.94
C PRO A 315 -16.21 0.88 12.97
N VAL A 316 -16.15 1.86 13.87
CA VAL A 316 -17.11 2.94 13.92
C VAL A 316 -16.68 3.98 12.89
N VAL A 317 -17.19 3.86 11.66
CA VAL A 317 -17.15 4.96 10.69
C VAL A 317 -18.27 5.93 11.08
N PRO A 318 -18.00 7.22 11.29
CA PRO A 318 -19.07 8.20 11.46
C PRO A 318 -20.04 8.06 10.29
N ALA A 319 -21.34 7.89 10.59
CA ALA A 319 -22.35 7.75 9.55
C ALA A 319 -22.28 8.98 8.64
N THR A 320 -21.87 8.79 7.39
CA THR A 320 -21.86 9.86 6.39
C THR A 320 -23.29 10.27 6.12
N ALA A 321 -23.57 11.57 6.05
CA ALA A 321 -24.90 12.08 5.70
C ALA A 321 -25.38 11.63 4.31
N TRP A 322 -24.46 11.17 3.46
CA TRP A 322 -24.73 10.77 2.09
C TRP A 322 -24.51 9.27 1.89
N GLY A 323 -25.48 8.58 1.29
CA GLY A 323 -25.37 7.17 0.93
C GLY A 323 -24.30 6.92 -0.14
N ALA A 324 -23.85 5.67 -0.25
CA ALA A 324 -22.85 5.26 -1.23
C ALA A 324 -23.38 5.42 -2.67
N PRO A 325 -22.51 5.71 -3.66
CA PRO A 325 -22.92 5.70 -5.05
C PRO A 325 -23.24 4.28 -5.51
N GLY A 326 -24.01 4.16 -6.59
CA GLY A 326 -24.26 2.89 -7.28
C GLY A 326 -23.40 2.74 -8.53
N VAL A 327 -23.28 1.52 -9.03
CA VAL A 327 -22.67 1.23 -10.34
C VAL A 327 -23.66 0.35 -11.12
N PRO A 328 -24.41 0.89 -12.09
CA PRO A 328 -25.52 0.17 -12.73
C PRO A 328 -25.13 -1.13 -13.44
N LYS A 329 -23.87 -1.26 -13.86
CA LYS A 329 -23.32 -2.45 -14.52
C LYS A 329 -22.67 -3.45 -13.55
N ALA A 330 -22.70 -3.17 -12.25
CA ALA A 330 -22.29 -4.10 -11.21
C ALA A 330 -23.38 -5.14 -10.94
N TYR A 331 -22.99 -6.23 -10.31
CA TYR A 331 -23.88 -7.30 -9.85
C TYR A 331 -23.59 -7.62 -8.38
N SER A 332 -24.63 -7.90 -7.62
CA SER A 332 -24.50 -8.29 -6.21
C SER A 332 -24.00 -9.73 -6.07
N SER A 333 -23.16 -9.95 -5.06
CA SER A 333 -22.66 -11.28 -4.67
C SER A 333 -22.69 -11.45 -3.15
N ALA A 334 -22.43 -12.67 -2.67
CA ALA A 334 -22.29 -12.92 -1.23
C ALA A 334 -21.17 -12.09 -0.56
N THR A 335 -20.20 -11.62 -1.35
CA THR A 335 -19.05 -10.83 -0.89
C THR A 335 -19.19 -9.33 -1.16
N GLY A 336 -20.36 -8.87 -1.59
CA GLY A 336 -20.62 -7.46 -1.95
C GLY A 336 -20.79 -7.25 -3.46
N GLU A 337 -20.75 -5.99 -3.89
CA GLU A 337 -20.94 -5.57 -5.28
C GLU A 337 -19.72 -5.87 -6.13
N ARG A 338 -19.94 -6.41 -7.33
CA ARG A 338 -18.89 -6.85 -8.24
C ARG A 338 -19.10 -6.27 -9.64
N LEU A 339 -18.02 -5.97 -10.35
CA LEU A 339 -18.06 -5.55 -11.75
C LEU A 339 -17.28 -6.54 -12.62
N SER A 340 -17.98 -7.16 -13.55
CA SER A 340 -17.32 -7.95 -14.60
C SER A 340 -16.86 -7.01 -15.73
N ILE A 341 -15.59 -7.14 -16.15
CA ILE A 341 -15.07 -6.41 -17.31
C ILE A 341 -15.87 -6.70 -18.59
N LYS A 342 -16.52 -7.87 -18.67
CA LYS A 342 -17.41 -8.23 -19.79
C LYS A 342 -18.55 -7.21 -19.96
N ASN A 343 -19.03 -6.62 -18.87
CA ASN A 343 -20.17 -5.70 -18.87
C ASN A 343 -19.80 -4.31 -19.44
N ILE A 344 -18.51 -3.96 -19.41
CA ILE A 344 -17.97 -2.69 -19.93
C ILE A 344 -17.00 -2.90 -21.10
N TYR A 345 -17.00 -4.09 -21.70
CA TYR A 345 -15.95 -4.51 -22.63
C TYR A 345 -15.86 -3.64 -23.90
N ARG A 346 -16.94 -2.96 -24.28
CA ARG A 346 -16.98 -2.05 -25.43
C ARG A 346 -17.28 -0.60 -25.05
N ASP A 347 -17.42 -0.32 -23.77
CA ASP A 347 -17.70 1.04 -23.31
C ASP A 347 -16.42 1.86 -23.30
N ASP A 348 -16.57 3.18 -23.42
CA ASP A 348 -15.50 4.14 -23.18
C ASP A 348 -15.45 4.57 -21.70
N TYR A 349 -16.57 4.45 -20.99
CA TYR A 349 -16.73 4.89 -19.61
C TYR A 349 -17.57 3.90 -18.79
N LEU A 350 -17.27 3.81 -17.50
CA LEU A 350 -18.16 3.23 -16.50
C LEU A 350 -19.02 4.33 -15.89
N ALA A 351 -20.34 4.13 -15.87
CA ALA A 351 -21.25 5.03 -15.18
C ALA A 351 -21.26 4.77 -13.67
N VAL A 352 -21.08 5.83 -12.88
CA VAL A 352 -21.30 5.84 -11.43
C VAL A 352 -22.55 6.66 -11.15
N GLN A 353 -23.51 6.03 -10.48
CA GLN A 353 -24.83 6.55 -10.17
C GLN A 353 -24.80 7.27 -8.82
N LEU A 354 -25.06 8.58 -8.80
CA LEU A 354 -25.23 9.33 -7.55
C LEU A 354 -26.65 9.11 -6.97
N PRO A 355 -26.89 9.37 -5.66
CA PRO A 355 -28.24 9.28 -5.11
C PRO A 355 -29.19 10.24 -5.82
N LEU A 356 -30.40 9.76 -6.13
CA LEU A 356 -31.40 10.54 -6.86
C LEU A 356 -32.07 11.63 -6.00
N SER A 357 -31.89 11.59 -4.67
CA SER A 357 -32.47 12.54 -3.72
C SER A 357 -31.44 12.95 -2.65
N GLY A 358 -31.72 14.05 -1.94
CA GLY A 358 -30.86 14.60 -0.87
C GLY A 358 -29.82 15.63 -1.34
N LEU A 359 -29.42 15.58 -2.61
CA LEU A 359 -28.53 16.58 -3.23
C LEU A 359 -29.34 17.70 -3.90
N GLY A 360 -28.95 18.95 -3.66
CA GLY A 360 -29.56 20.12 -4.27
C GLY A 360 -28.93 20.45 -5.61
N ALA A 361 -29.68 21.08 -6.52
CA ALA A 361 -29.19 21.40 -7.87
C ALA A 361 -27.90 22.26 -7.90
N ALA A 362 -27.71 23.12 -6.88
CA ALA A 362 -26.53 23.96 -6.74
C ALA A 362 -25.33 23.25 -6.10
N ASP A 363 -25.49 22.03 -5.56
CA ASP A 363 -24.40 21.28 -4.94
C ASP A 363 -23.38 20.88 -6.01
N THR A 364 -22.10 20.99 -5.69
CA THR A 364 -21.02 20.51 -6.58
C THR A 364 -20.55 19.14 -6.11
N VAL A 365 -20.47 18.20 -7.04
CA VAL A 365 -20.11 16.80 -6.79
C VAL A 365 -18.92 16.36 -7.62
N SER A 366 -18.12 15.43 -7.10
CA SER A 366 -17.01 14.79 -7.82
C SER A 366 -16.87 13.34 -7.35
N VAL A 367 -16.95 12.40 -8.29
CA VAL A 367 -16.78 10.98 -7.98
C VAL A 367 -15.30 10.66 -7.79
N GLN A 368 -15.02 9.92 -6.72
CA GLN A 368 -13.70 9.44 -6.34
C GLN A 368 -13.62 7.95 -6.67
N TRP A 369 -12.76 7.58 -7.61
CA TRP A 369 -12.41 6.20 -7.96
C TRP A 369 -11.04 5.88 -7.37
N ARG A 370 -10.98 5.12 -6.28
CA ARG A 370 -9.72 4.81 -5.57
C ARG A 370 -9.11 3.49 -6.04
N GLY A 371 -8.93 3.35 -7.35
CA GLY A 371 -8.26 2.21 -7.96
C GLY A 371 -6.74 2.20 -7.69
N ARG A 372 -6.01 1.40 -8.47
CA ARG A 372 -4.54 1.32 -8.39
C ARG A 372 -3.89 2.71 -8.47
N VAL A 373 -4.36 3.52 -9.41
CA VAL A 373 -4.12 4.97 -9.44
C VAL A 373 -5.44 5.66 -9.10
N PRO A 374 -5.47 6.53 -8.07
CA PRO A 374 -6.68 7.28 -7.74
C PRO A 374 -7.08 8.23 -8.86
N TYR A 375 -8.36 8.25 -9.20
CA TYR A 375 -8.96 9.17 -10.15
C TYR A 375 -10.11 9.93 -9.47
N SER A 376 -10.19 11.23 -9.75
CA SER A 376 -11.30 12.09 -9.33
C SER A 376 -11.94 12.67 -10.58
N SER A 377 -13.26 12.53 -10.71
CA SER A 377 -13.97 13.18 -11.82
C SER A 377 -13.85 14.70 -11.68
N PRO A 378 -13.88 15.46 -12.79
CA PRO A 378 -14.06 16.90 -12.71
C PRO A 378 -15.28 17.24 -11.84
N PRO A 379 -15.21 18.27 -10.98
CA PRO A 379 -16.36 18.73 -10.22
C PRO A 379 -17.47 19.22 -11.14
N VAL A 380 -18.70 18.81 -10.88
CA VAL A 380 -19.88 19.15 -11.68
C VAL A 380 -21.04 19.53 -10.77
N ARG A 381 -21.89 20.48 -11.17
CA ARG A 381 -23.10 20.80 -10.40
C ARG A 381 -24.09 19.64 -10.55
N TYR A 382 -24.69 19.24 -9.45
CA TYR A 382 -25.65 18.14 -9.43
C TYR A 382 -26.88 18.41 -10.32
N GLY A 383 -27.28 19.68 -10.47
CA GLY A 383 -28.33 20.11 -11.38
C GLY A 383 -27.98 19.90 -12.86
N ASP A 384 -26.70 20.02 -13.23
CA ASP A 384 -26.21 19.95 -14.61
C ASP A 384 -25.98 18.49 -15.08
N LEU A 385 -26.01 17.54 -14.15
CA LEU A 385 -25.91 16.12 -14.48
C LEU A 385 -27.14 15.64 -15.27
N PRO A 386 -26.99 14.59 -16.11
CA PRO A 386 -28.11 13.99 -16.83
C PRO A 386 -29.25 13.56 -15.89
N ALA A 387 -30.41 13.24 -16.46
CA ALA A 387 -31.60 12.88 -15.68
C ALA A 387 -31.37 11.68 -14.76
N ASP A 388 -30.53 10.74 -15.20
CA ASP A 388 -30.11 9.59 -14.41
C ASP A 388 -29.03 9.92 -13.39
N LYS A 389 -28.52 11.15 -13.28
CA LYS A 389 -27.51 11.57 -12.29
C LYS A 389 -26.23 10.73 -12.28
N GLN A 390 -25.82 10.29 -13.48
CA GLN A 390 -24.59 9.53 -13.66
C GLN A 390 -23.37 10.43 -13.90
N VAL A 391 -22.24 10.02 -13.33
CA VAL A 391 -20.91 10.57 -13.60
C VAL A 391 -20.06 9.48 -14.25
N LEU A 392 -19.32 9.84 -15.30
CA LEU A 392 -18.56 8.91 -16.11
C LEU A 392 -17.12 8.76 -15.61
N ILE A 393 -16.69 7.52 -15.37
CA ILE A 393 -15.31 7.15 -15.06
C ILE A 393 -14.65 6.57 -16.32
N PRO A 394 -13.50 7.09 -16.79
CA PRO A 394 -12.84 6.56 -17.97
C PRO A 394 -12.53 5.07 -17.81
N ARG A 395 -12.82 4.27 -18.84
CA ARG A 395 -12.57 2.84 -18.81
C ARG A 395 -11.13 2.45 -18.45
N PRO A 396 -10.07 3.16 -18.87
CA PRO A 396 -8.70 2.84 -18.45
C PRO A 396 -8.52 2.78 -16.92
N GLU A 397 -9.23 3.61 -16.16
CA GLU A 397 -9.17 3.59 -14.68
C GLU A 397 -9.78 2.31 -14.11
N VAL A 398 -10.80 1.76 -14.77
CA VAL A 398 -11.43 0.49 -14.42
C VAL A 398 -10.57 -0.69 -14.85
N VAL A 399 -10.01 -0.65 -16.06
CA VAL A 399 -9.10 -1.67 -16.59
C VAL A 399 -7.85 -1.81 -15.70
N ASP A 400 -7.30 -0.70 -15.23
CA ASP A 400 -6.14 -0.71 -14.32
C ASP A 400 -6.44 -1.34 -12.95
N SER A 401 -7.73 -1.49 -12.63
CA SER A 401 -8.25 -2.01 -11.37
C SER A 401 -8.76 -3.45 -11.46
N VAL A 402 -8.55 -4.15 -12.58
CA VAL A 402 -8.91 -5.58 -12.71
C VAL A 402 -8.27 -6.41 -11.59
N GLY A 403 -9.10 -7.23 -10.93
CA GLY A 403 -8.70 -8.05 -9.79
C GLY A 403 -8.55 -7.29 -8.47
N LEU A 404 -8.96 -6.02 -8.41
CA LEU A 404 -8.94 -5.20 -7.19
C LEU A 404 -10.35 -4.92 -6.67
N THR A 405 -10.45 -4.66 -5.37
CA THR A 405 -11.62 -3.98 -4.80
C THR A 405 -11.36 -2.47 -4.81
N VAL A 406 -12.22 -1.73 -5.50
CA VAL A 406 -12.11 -0.29 -5.67
C VAL A 406 -13.11 0.42 -4.77
N PRO A 407 -12.64 1.27 -3.84
CA PRO A 407 -13.48 2.24 -3.14
C PRO A 407 -13.99 3.30 -4.12
N VAL A 408 -15.31 3.39 -4.26
CA VAL A 408 -16.01 4.40 -5.06
C VAL A 408 -16.85 5.26 -4.13
N SER A 409 -16.56 6.55 -4.08
CA SER A 409 -17.33 7.52 -3.31
C SER A 409 -17.55 8.79 -4.12
N TYR A 410 -18.26 9.76 -3.56
CA TYR A 410 -18.30 11.11 -4.12
C TYR A 410 -18.17 12.15 -3.04
N THR A 411 -17.60 13.29 -3.42
CA THR A 411 -17.54 14.46 -2.57
C THR A 411 -18.71 15.38 -2.87
N VAL A 412 -19.23 16.09 -1.86
CA VAL A 412 -20.29 17.08 -1.96
C VAL A 412 -19.81 18.39 -1.38
N LYS A 413 -19.97 19.48 -2.13
CA LYS A 413 -19.81 20.85 -1.65
C LYS A 413 -21.15 21.56 -1.75
N LYS A 414 -21.80 21.79 -0.61
CA LYS A 414 -23.18 22.31 -0.54
C LYS A 414 -23.28 23.71 -1.14
N GLY A 415 -24.16 23.90 -2.13
CA GLY A 415 -24.28 25.15 -2.89
C GLY A 415 -22.98 25.61 -3.60
N GLY A 416 -21.99 24.73 -3.74
CA GLY A 416 -20.65 25.05 -4.28
C GLY A 416 -19.70 25.79 -3.32
N VAL A 417 -20.12 26.03 -2.08
CA VAL A 417 -19.36 26.76 -1.04
C VAL A 417 -19.20 25.92 0.23
N GLY A 418 -18.30 26.33 1.13
CA GLY A 418 -18.06 25.63 2.40
C GLY A 418 -17.21 24.36 2.30
N GLU A 419 -17.28 23.53 3.34
CA GLU A 419 -16.49 22.31 3.49
C GLU A 419 -16.94 21.19 2.55
N THR A 420 -15.97 20.39 2.11
CA THR A 420 -16.20 19.21 1.31
C THR A 420 -16.59 18.03 2.20
N GLN A 421 -17.78 17.50 1.99
CA GLN A 421 -18.27 16.30 2.65
C GLN A 421 -18.04 15.09 1.75
N THR A 422 -17.79 13.92 2.33
CA THR A 422 -17.61 12.66 1.56
C THR A 422 -18.79 11.73 1.82
N SER A 423 -19.24 11.05 0.78
CA SER A 423 -20.29 10.03 0.89
C SER A 423 -19.80 8.75 1.58
N ALA A 424 -20.73 7.88 1.93
CA ALA A 424 -20.40 6.48 2.15
C ALA A 424 -19.73 5.91 0.89
N VAL A 425 -18.98 4.83 1.09
CA VAL A 425 -18.14 4.24 0.06
C VAL A 425 -18.79 2.96 -0.45
N LEU A 426 -18.86 2.81 -1.77
CA LEU A 426 -19.12 1.54 -2.43
C LEU A 426 -17.79 0.83 -2.65
N TYR A 427 -17.62 -0.35 -2.07
CA TYR A 427 -16.46 -1.20 -2.33
C TYR A 427 -16.75 -2.14 -3.49
N LEU A 428 -16.37 -1.73 -4.69
CA LEU A 428 -16.64 -2.45 -5.93
C LEU A 428 -15.50 -3.42 -6.25
N ALA A 429 -15.75 -4.73 -6.12
CA ALA A 429 -14.79 -5.73 -6.57
C ALA A 429 -14.81 -5.88 -8.09
N VAL A 430 -13.73 -5.46 -8.76
CA VAL A 430 -13.57 -5.67 -10.21
C VAL A 430 -13.04 -7.09 -10.43
N ASP A 431 -13.81 -7.89 -11.16
CA ASP A 431 -13.52 -9.32 -11.31
C ASP A 431 -12.11 -9.56 -11.85
N PRO A 432 -11.36 -10.54 -11.28
CA PRO A 432 -10.09 -10.93 -11.85
C PRO A 432 -10.31 -11.57 -13.22
N GLN A 433 -9.26 -11.54 -14.04
CA GLN A 433 -9.22 -12.18 -15.33
C GLN A 433 -8.24 -13.37 -15.31
N ALA A 434 -8.23 -14.20 -16.35
CA ALA A 434 -7.46 -15.45 -16.37
C ALA A 434 -5.93 -15.28 -16.27
N LEU A 435 -5.40 -14.10 -16.59
CA LEU A 435 -3.99 -13.75 -16.49
C LEU A 435 -3.82 -12.43 -15.74
N ASP A 436 -2.89 -12.36 -14.80
CA ASP A 436 -2.41 -11.08 -14.28
C ASP A 436 -1.41 -10.49 -15.28
N LEU A 437 -1.77 -9.35 -15.88
CA LEU A 437 -1.03 -8.73 -16.96
C LEU A 437 -0.42 -7.40 -16.44
N PRO A 438 0.89 -7.34 -16.17
CA PRO A 438 1.53 -6.13 -15.64
C PRO A 438 1.48 -4.97 -16.64
N ALA A 439 1.75 -3.74 -16.19
CA ALA A 439 1.85 -2.61 -17.11
C ALA A 439 3.04 -2.83 -18.07
N PRO A 440 2.96 -2.39 -19.34
CA PRO A 440 4.08 -2.47 -20.25
C PRO A 440 5.22 -1.54 -19.81
N GLY A 441 6.43 -1.79 -20.31
CA GLY A 441 7.52 -0.81 -20.29
C GLY A 441 7.42 0.17 -21.45
N TYR A 442 8.02 1.35 -21.31
CA TYR A 442 8.14 2.34 -22.39
C TYR A 442 9.55 2.93 -22.40
N SER A 443 10.15 3.02 -23.59
CA SER A 443 11.45 3.66 -23.80
C SER A 443 11.55 4.21 -25.21
N ALA A 444 11.84 5.51 -25.35
CA ALA A 444 12.13 6.17 -26.62
C ALA A 444 11.14 5.83 -27.76
N GLY A 445 9.84 6.04 -27.52
CA GLY A 445 8.80 5.74 -28.53
C GLY A 445 8.44 4.26 -28.66
N THR A 446 9.08 3.35 -27.91
CA THR A 446 8.86 1.91 -28.00
C THR A 446 8.22 1.36 -26.72
N VAL A 447 7.10 0.66 -26.89
CA VAL A 447 6.44 -0.12 -25.84
C VAL A 447 7.06 -1.52 -25.79
N ILE A 448 7.46 -1.97 -24.61
CA ILE A 448 8.18 -3.23 -24.38
C ILE A 448 7.34 -4.11 -23.45
N ILE A 449 6.99 -5.31 -23.90
CA ILE A 449 6.10 -6.22 -23.17
C ILE A 449 6.81 -7.55 -22.95
N TYR A 450 6.92 -7.94 -21.68
CA TYR A 450 7.26 -9.29 -21.25
C TYR A 450 5.95 -9.97 -20.80
N SER A 451 5.21 -10.52 -21.77
CA SER A 451 3.87 -11.05 -21.50
C SER A 451 3.97 -12.37 -20.73
N PRO A 452 3.19 -12.56 -19.64
CA PRO A 452 3.08 -13.85 -18.96
C PRO A 452 2.16 -14.84 -19.71
N ALA A 453 1.56 -14.44 -20.82
CA ALA A 453 0.68 -15.29 -21.61
C ALA A 453 1.43 -16.44 -22.31
N PRO A 454 0.76 -17.58 -22.60
CA PRO A 454 1.36 -18.68 -23.35
C PRO A 454 1.87 -18.26 -24.73
N ALA A 455 2.95 -18.91 -25.19
CA ALA A 455 3.45 -18.72 -26.56
C ALA A 455 2.35 -18.99 -27.60
N GLY A 456 2.31 -18.18 -28.66
CA GLY A 456 1.23 -18.22 -29.66
C GLY A 456 -0.02 -17.40 -29.28
N SER A 457 -0.09 -16.84 -28.07
CA SER A 457 -1.09 -15.82 -27.75
C SER A 457 -0.85 -14.54 -28.58
N THR A 458 -1.89 -13.77 -28.86
CA THR A 458 -1.79 -12.53 -29.65
C THR A 458 -1.78 -11.31 -28.75
N LEU A 459 -0.83 -10.40 -28.96
CA LEU A 459 -0.72 -9.10 -28.29
C LEU A 459 -1.07 -7.96 -29.23
N ARG A 460 -1.68 -6.91 -28.67
CA ARG A 460 -1.79 -5.58 -29.29
C ARG A 460 -1.60 -4.50 -28.25
N VAL A 461 -1.11 -3.33 -28.64
CA VAL A 461 -0.95 -2.17 -27.78
C VAL A 461 -1.98 -1.11 -28.13
N ARG A 462 -2.51 -0.45 -27.10
CA ARG A 462 -3.31 0.76 -27.19
C ARG A 462 -2.61 1.88 -26.40
N ALA A 463 -2.35 3.00 -27.06
CA ALA A 463 -1.87 4.22 -26.44
C ALA A 463 -2.96 5.30 -26.51
N MET A 464 -3.19 6.01 -25.41
CA MET A 464 -4.29 6.96 -25.23
C MET A 464 -3.72 8.29 -24.75
N GLY A 465 -3.85 9.31 -25.59
CA GLY A 465 -3.37 10.67 -25.34
C GLY A 465 -4.38 11.66 -25.93
N GLN A 466 -3.90 12.58 -26.77
CA GLN A 466 -4.78 13.46 -27.54
C GLN A 466 -5.72 12.69 -28.48
N SER A 467 -5.22 11.58 -29.03
CA SER A 467 -5.96 10.62 -29.82
C SER A 467 -5.60 9.21 -29.37
N ILE A 468 -6.43 8.23 -29.73
CA ILE A 468 -6.14 6.82 -29.48
C ILE A 468 -5.31 6.29 -30.64
N LEU A 469 -4.22 5.57 -30.31
CA LEU A 469 -3.38 4.84 -31.25
C LEU A 469 -3.42 3.35 -30.90
N ASP A 470 -3.95 2.53 -31.80
CA ASP A 470 -3.91 1.07 -31.72
C ASP A 470 -2.82 0.53 -32.66
N THR A 471 -1.99 -0.38 -32.17
CA THR A 471 -0.95 -1.01 -32.98
C THR A 471 -1.48 -2.22 -33.75
N GLY A 472 -0.69 -2.71 -34.70
CA GLY A 472 -0.84 -4.07 -35.22
C GLY A 472 -0.66 -5.13 -34.14
N SER A 473 -0.93 -6.39 -34.48
CA SER A 473 -0.79 -7.53 -33.57
C SER A 473 0.60 -8.17 -33.66
N GLN A 474 1.10 -8.73 -32.56
CA GLN A 474 2.27 -9.62 -32.55
C GLN A 474 1.95 -10.89 -31.76
N LEU A 475 2.59 -12.01 -32.11
CA LEU A 475 2.49 -13.23 -31.32
C LEU A 475 3.46 -13.18 -30.13
N VAL A 476 3.06 -13.77 -29.01
CA VAL A 476 3.93 -14.01 -27.86
C VAL A 476 4.93 -15.10 -28.21
N THR A 477 6.21 -14.80 -28.07
CA THR A 477 7.32 -15.76 -28.18
C THR A 477 7.92 -16.00 -26.81
N ALA A 478 8.09 -17.27 -26.44
CA ALA A 478 8.61 -17.63 -25.12
C ALA A 478 9.98 -17.00 -24.85
N GLY A 479 10.13 -16.35 -23.69
CA GLY A 479 11.39 -15.75 -23.25
C GLY A 479 11.82 -14.48 -23.99
N GLN A 480 11.01 -13.96 -24.91
CA GLN A 480 11.32 -12.74 -25.67
C GLN A 480 10.32 -11.62 -25.38
N ALA A 481 10.82 -10.38 -25.38
CA ALA A 481 9.97 -9.21 -25.27
C ALA A 481 9.35 -8.87 -26.63
N ASN A 482 8.05 -8.61 -26.64
CA ASN A 482 7.39 -7.97 -27.78
C ASN A 482 7.67 -6.47 -27.75
N ARG A 483 7.99 -5.90 -28.92
CA ARG A 483 8.36 -4.49 -29.07
C ARG A 483 7.44 -3.82 -30.07
N PHE A 484 6.73 -2.80 -29.63
CA PHE A 484 5.82 -2.01 -30.45
C PHE A 484 6.34 -0.58 -30.55
N VAL A 485 6.84 -0.20 -31.73
CA VAL A 485 7.22 1.18 -32.01
C VAL A 485 5.95 1.98 -32.24
N LEU A 486 5.72 3.01 -31.43
CA LEU A 486 4.58 3.92 -31.61
C LEU A 486 4.86 4.87 -32.78
N ASP A 487 3.80 5.34 -33.43
CA ASP A 487 3.88 6.34 -34.49
C ASP A 487 4.62 7.60 -33.95
N PRO A 488 5.75 7.99 -34.56
CA PRO A 488 6.51 9.17 -34.13
C PRO A 488 5.71 10.46 -34.15
N ALA A 489 4.75 10.63 -35.07
CA ALA A 489 3.89 11.80 -35.13
C ALA A 489 2.93 11.84 -33.93
N TRP A 490 2.37 10.69 -33.54
CA TRP A 490 1.54 10.59 -32.34
C TRP A 490 2.35 10.87 -31.07
N VAL A 491 3.58 10.36 -30.98
CA VAL A 491 4.49 10.64 -29.86
C VAL A 491 4.81 12.14 -29.79
N ALA A 492 5.11 12.78 -30.92
CA ALA A 492 5.39 14.21 -30.98
C ALA A 492 4.18 15.06 -30.56
N GLN A 493 2.97 14.70 -30.99
CA GLN A 493 1.73 15.40 -30.64
C GLN A 493 1.43 15.36 -29.13
N ASN A 494 1.91 14.34 -28.43
CA ASN A 494 1.68 14.15 -27.00
C ASN A 494 2.85 14.58 -26.11
N ARG A 495 3.89 15.23 -26.68
CA ARG A 495 5.02 15.75 -25.90
C ARG A 495 4.55 16.73 -24.83
N GLY A 496 5.04 16.55 -23.61
CA GLY A 496 4.66 17.31 -22.41
C GLY A 496 3.34 16.84 -21.77
N ARG A 497 2.69 15.79 -22.28
CA ARG A 497 1.41 15.27 -21.77
C ARG A 497 1.61 13.86 -21.20
N THR A 498 0.90 13.56 -20.11
CA THR A 498 0.81 12.20 -19.60
C THR A 498 -0.16 11.41 -20.48
N VAL A 499 0.32 10.32 -21.04
CA VAL A 499 -0.48 9.36 -21.82
C VAL A 499 -0.67 8.06 -21.05
N LEU A 500 -1.71 7.33 -21.41
CA LEU A 500 -2.02 6.01 -20.86
C LEU A 500 -1.70 4.94 -21.92
N ILE A 501 -0.97 3.90 -21.55
CA ILE A 501 -0.62 2.80 -22.45
C ILE A 501 -0.97 1.48 -21.78
N ASN A 502 -1.72 0.64 -22.47
CA ASN A 502 -1.94 -0.74 -22.07
C ASN A 502 -1.79 -1.68 -23.27
N TYR A 503 -1.67 -2.97 -22.99
CA TYR A 503 -1.73 -4.01 -24.01
C TYR A 503 -2.87 -4.96 -23.71
N SER A 504 -3.31 -5.67 -24.74
CA SER A 504 -4.32 -6.71 -24.62
C SER A 504 -3.77 -8.04 -25.14
N VAL A 505 -4.21 -9.13 -24.50
CA VAL A 505 -3.84 -10.51 -24.87
C VAL A 505 -5.08 -11.26 -25.32
N PHE A 506 -5.03 -11.87 -26.51
CA PHE A 506 -5.98 -12.89 -26.93
C PHE A 506 -5.33 -14.27 -26.81
N THR A 507 -6.02 -15.19 -26.13
CA THR A 507 -5.50 -16.52 -25.79
C THR A 507 -6.64 -17.49 -25.60
N ASN A 508 -6.37 -18.80 -25.63
CA ASN A 508 -7.38 -19.85 -25.42
C ASN A 508 -7.93 -19.89 -23.98
N LEU A 509 -7.29 -19.20 -23.04
CA LEU A 509 -7.73 -19.09 -21.65
C LEU A 509 -8.99 -18.21 -21.47
N SER A 510 -9.37 -17.43 -22.48
CA SER A 510 -10.50 -16.51 -22.41
C SER A 510 -11.17 -16.32 -23.77
N PRO A 511 -12.51 -16.27 -23.84
CA PRO A 511 -13.23 -15.96 -25.07
C PRO A 511 -13.11 -14.48 -25.49
N GLN A 512 -12.51 -13.64 -24.65
CA GLN A 512 -12.31 -12.20 -24.87
C GLN A 512 -10.85 -11.82 -24.64
N TRP A 513 -10.47 -10.65 -25.16
CA TRP A 513 -9.16 -10.09 -24.88
C TRP A 513 -9.04 -9.76 -23.39
N LEU A 514 -7.91 -10.14 -22.81
CA LEU A 514 -7.50 -9.79 -21.47
C LEU A 514 -6.74 -8.47 -21.51
N PHE A 515 -6.84 -7.64 -20.48
CA PHE A 515 -6.23 -6.31 -20.47
C PHE A 515 -5.09 -6.24 -19.46
N SER A 516 -3.99 -5.61 -19.86
CA SER A 516 -2.93 -5.26 -18.92
C SER A 516 -3.33 -4.11 -18.01
N ARG A 517 -2.61 -3.98 -16.89
CA ARG A 517 -2.53 -2.73 -16.13
C ARG A 517 -2.09 -1.59 -17.04
N VAL A 518 -2.40 -0.36 -16.63
CA VAL A 518 -2.21 0.84 -17.44
C VAL A 518 -0.92 1.53 -17.02
N LEU A 519 0.04 1.61 -17.95
CA LEU A 519 1.21 2.48 -17.80
C LEU A 519 0.76 3.93 -17.99
N ARG A 520 1.14 4.81 -17.06
CA ARG A 520 0.98 6.27 -17.19
C ARG A 520 2.37 6.86 -17.39
N VAL A 521 2.61 7.49 -18.53
CA VAL A 521 3.93 8.01 -18.90
C VAL A 521 3.83 9.41 -19.48
N SER A 522 4.68 10.32 -19.02
CA SER A 522 4.82 11.65 -19.63
C SER A 522 5.76 11.57 -20.84
N LEU A 523 5.30 12.03 -21.99
CA LEU A 523 6.05 11.97 -23.26
C LEU A 523 6.85 13.24 -23.57
#